data_AF-A0A2N9B2G2-F1
#
_entry.id   AF-A0A2N9B2G2-F1
#
_cell.length_a   1.000
_cell.length_b   1.000
_cell.length_c   1.000
_cell.angle_alpha   90.00
_cell.angle_beta   90.00
_cell.angle_gamma   90.00
#
_symmetry.space_group_name_H-M   'P 1'
#
loop_
_entity.id
_entity.type
_entity.pdbx_description
1 polymer ?
#
loop_
_entity_poly.entity_id
_entity_poly.type
_entity_poly.pdbx_seq_one_letter_code
_entity_poly.pdbx_strand_id
1 'polypeptide(L)'
;MGERRGSGGGRRAVLGVPALALLLLPVTAGPAVADTGRSDVRLVYCLAGEHRGELRDAALRIGVVRRPPGTGGGVEAVEVPGRKGGVLSLDEWAERHRGDFERVCDALLAAAGDPPGASADQGGSGQSGFLDGAYLLVAGAALTLVGQMTERISAERRTRSRQLAAAVREFRRIAWLYLAAYEQDPDADHAEALRAREALSGLLALVPGPAPRSEAARRLADRLPLAEALPGSRDGRLLGPHERKSEASAVRTTLDRQTRDVGELLRPAPLWWLRRIRGNGRPTSPGGHHG
;
A
#
# COMPACT_ATOMS: atom_id res chain seq x y z
N MET A 1 -42.19 41.92 28.73
CA MET A 1 -41.97 43.31 28.26
C MET A 1 -40.55 43.39 27.72
N GLY A 2 -40.37 43.85 26.48
CA GLY A 2 -39.06 44.01 25.86
C GLY A 2 -38.96 43.38 24.47
N GLU A 3 -39.62 44.02 23.49
CA GLU A 3 -39.44 43.81 22.05
C GLU A 3 -37.96 43.92 21.62
N ARG A 4 -37.59 43.18 20.57
CA ARG A 4 -37.16 43.78 19.30
C ARG A 4 -37.15 42.75 18.18
N ARG A 5 -38.15 42.91 17.30
CA ARG A 5 -38.18 42.39 15.93
C ARG A 5 -37.10 43.11 15.12
N GLY A 6 -36.26 42.34 14.44
CA GLY A 6 -35.35 42.82 13.40
C GLY A 6 -35.71 42.18 12.07
N SER A 7 -36.59 42.84 11.33
CA SER A 7 -36.94 42.56 9.94
C SER A 7 -36.05 43.41 9.02
N GLY A 8 -35.50 42.81 7.97
CA GLY A 8 -34.78 43.47 6.89
C GLY A 8 -34.06 42.39 6.08
N GLY A 9 -34.51 41.98 4.90
CA GLY A 9 -34.94 42.82 3.79
C GLY A 9 -33.73 43.05 2.89
N GLY A 10 -33.49 42.14 1.94
CA GLY A 10 -32.32 42.22 1.06
C GLY A 10 -32.33 41.20 -0.06
N ARG A 11 -33.36 41.21 -0.90
CA ARG A 11 -33.31 40.57 -2.22
C ARG A 11 -32.30 41.32 -3.08
N ARG A 12 -31.18 40.70 -3.41
CA ARG A 12 -30.35 41.09 -4.56
C ARG A 12 -30.24 39.89 -5.49
N ALA A 13 -31.07 39.93 -6.53
CA ALA A 13 -30.78 39.24 -7.77
C ALA A 13 -29.52 39.88 -8.37
N VAL A 14 -28.46 39.09 -8.54
CA VAL A 14 -27.34 39.44 -9.41
C VAL A 14 -27.31 38.41 -10.51
N LEU A 15 -27.59 38.93 -11.71
CA LEU A 15 -27.54 38.31 -13.01
C LEU A 15 -26.16 37.69 -13.30
N GLY A 16 -26.18 36.65 -14.13
CA GLY A 16 -25.04 35.83 -14.48
C GLY A 16 -23.85 36.56 -15.10
N VAL A 17 -22.70 35.92 -14.92
CA VAL A 17 -21.44 36.20 -15.62
C VAL A 17 -21.00 34.86 -16.24
N PRO A 18 -20.55 34.87 -17.52
CA PRO A 18 -20.54 33.71 -18.37
C PRO A 18 -19.41 32.73 -18.07
N ALA A 19 -19.68 31.48 -18.45
CA ALA A 19 -18.70 30.43 -18.66
C ALA A 19 -17.64 30.87 -19.70
N LEU A 20 -16.45 31.28 -19.26
CA LEU A 20 -15.20 31.19 -20.04
C LEU A 20 -13.96 31.53 -19.19
N ALA A 21 -13.48 30.59 -18.36
CA ALA A 21 -12.13 30.67 -17.78
C ALA A 21 -11.70 29.28 -17.30
N LEU A 22 -11.63 28.34 -18.23
CA LEU A 22 -11.22 26.96 -18.00
C LEU A 22 -10.05 26.64 -18.94
N LEU A 23 -8.96 27.40 -18.81
CA LEU A 23 -7.68 27.18 -19.48
C LEU A 23 -6.60 27.92 -18.66
N LEU A 24 -5.48 27.23 -18.41
CA LEU A 24 -4.31 27.65 -17.61
C LEU A 24 -4.30 27.16 -16.14
N LEU A 25 -4.49 25.85 -15.95
CA LEU A 25 -3.76 25.14 -14.89
C LEU A 25 -2.36 24.83 -15.42
N PRO A 26 -1.28 25.45 -14.89
CA PRO A 26 0.06 25.00 -15.20
C PRO A 26 0.23 23.62 -14.58
N VAL A 27 0.26 22.60 -15.43
CA VAL A 27 0.69 21.25 -15.06
C VAL A 27 2.19 21.34 -14.77
N THR A 28 2.54 21.74 -13.55
CA THR A 28 3.85 21.46 -12.99
C THR A 28 3.84 19.99 -12.60
N ALA A 29 4.05 19.12 -13.59
CA ALA A 29 4.38 17.73 -13.35
C ALA A 29 5.73 17.71 -12.62
N GLY A 30 5.69 17.65 -11.29
CA GLY A 30 6.87 17.32 -10.50
C GLY A 30 7.41 15.95 -10.93
N PRO A 31 8.73 15.72 -10.85
CA PRO A 31 9.31 14.43 -11.20
C PRO A 31 8.70 13.35 -10.31
N ALA A 32 7.91 12.46 -10.91
CA ALA A 32 7.40 11.29 -10.24
C ALA A 32 8.60 10.44 -9.78
N VAL A 33 8.75 10.32 -8.47
CA VAL A 33 9.73 9.44 -7.84
C VAL A 33 9.48 8.03 -8.38
N ALA A 34 10.52 7.44 -8.96
CA ALA A 34 10.47 6.24 -9.80
C ALA A 34 9.62 5.10 -9.19
N ASP A 35 8.67 4.63 -9.99
CA ASP A 35 7.83 3.45 -9.77
C ASP A 35 8.71 2.18 -9.80
N THR A 36 9.42 1.91 -8.71
CA THR A 36 10.31 0.74 -8.61
C THR A 36 9.55 -0.58 -8.77
N GLY A 37 8.28 -0.63 -8.36
CA GLY A 37 7.45 -1.82 -8.47
C GLY A 37 7.13 -2.21 -9.93
N ARG A 38 6.99 -1.23 -10.82
CA ARG A 38 6.78 -1.49 -12.26
C ARG A 38 8.03 -2.04 -12.94
N SER A 39 9.21 -1.67 -12.47
CA SER A 39 10.49 -2.21 -12.98
C SER A 39 10.64 -3.69 -12.65
N ASP A 40 10.24 -4.13 -11.45
CA ASP A 40 10.40 -5.53 -11.02
C ASP A 40 9.48 -6.47 -11.80
N VAL A 41 8.24 -6.06 -12.06
CA VAL A 41 7.27 -6.86 -12.84
C VAL A 41 7.74 -7.06 -14.29
N ARG A 42 8.30 -6.02 -14.92
CA ARG A 42 8.84 -6.11 -16.29
C ARG A 42 10.01 -7.06 -16.38
N LEU A 43 10.93 -6.97 -15.41
CA LEU A 43 12.09 -7.86 -15.33
C LEU A 43 11.66 -9.32 -15.22
N VAL A 44 10.71 -9.62 -14.32
CA VAL A 44 10.18 -10.98 -14.14
C VAL A 44 9.49 -11.49 -15.41
N TYR A 45 8.71 -10.65 -16.08
CA TYR A 45 8.03 -11.03 -17.32
C TYR A 45 9.03 -11.35 -18.45
N CYS A 46 9.95 -10.43 -18.74
CA CYS A 46 10.91 -10.59 -19.84
C CYS A 46 11.96 -11.69 -19.59
N LEU A 47 12.26 -12.02 -18.32
CA LEU A 47 13.15 -13.13 -17.96
C LEU A 47 12.42 -14.46 -17.70
N ALA A 48 11.09 -14.52 -17.81
CA ALA A 48 10.37 -15.79 -17.73
C ALA A 48 10.80 -16.71 -18.89
N GLY A 49 10.92 -18.02 -18.64
CA GLY A 49 11.44 -18.98 -19.62
C GLY A 49 10.69 -18.96 -20.96
N GLU A 50 9.39 -18.67 -20.94
CA GLU A 50 8.55 -18.56 -22.13
C GLU A 50 8.92 -17.37 -23.04
N HIS A 51 9.43 -16.27 -22.47
CA HIS A 51 9.72 -15.03 -23.19
C HIS A 51 11.21 -14.81 -23.49
N ARG A 52 12.11 -15.61 -22.92
CA ARG A 52 13.57 -15.48 -23.09
C ARG A 52 14.02 -15.57 -24.55
N GLY A 53 13.42 -16.47 -25.32
CA GLY A 53 13.70 -16.60 -26.76
C GLY A 53 13.28 -15.35 -27.54
N GLU A 54 12.09 -14.84 -27.28
CA GLU A 54 11.54 -13.65 -27.93
C GLU A 54 12.32 -12.38 -27.57
N LEU A 55 12.71 -12.25 -26.30
CA LEU A 55 13.56 -11.17 -25.82
C LEU A 55 14.92 -11.16 -26.54
N ARG A 56 15.58 -12.33 -26.65
CA ARG A 56 16.85 -12.49 -27.35
C ARG A 56 16.70 -12.10 -28.83
N ASP A 57 15.66 -12.58 -29.48
CA ASP A 57 15.42 -12.32 -30.90
C ASP A 57 15.09 -10.84 -31.15
N ALA A 58 14.33 -10.20 -30.25
CA ALA A 58 14.09 -8.76 -30.28
C ALA A 58 15.38 -7.95 -30.09
N ALA A 59 16.24 -8.35 -29.14
CA ALA A 59 17.54 -7.71 -28.91
C ALA A 59 18.44 -7.79 -30.15
N LEU A 60 18.44 -8.93 -30.84
CA LEU A 60 19.16 -9.13 -32.10
C LEU A 60 18.60 -8.24 -33.22
N ARG A 61 17.28 -8.14 -33.34
CA ARG A 61 16.62 -7.28 -34.36
C ARG A 61 16.87 -5.80 -34.13
N ILE A 62 16.86 -5.35 -32.87
CA ILE A 62 17.15 -3.96 -32.49
C ILE A 62 18.66 -3.67 -32.61
N GLY A 63 19.50 -4.70 -32.71
CA GLY A 63 20.93 -4.58 -32.92
C GLY A 63 21.72 -4.19 -31.66
N VAL A 64 21.13 -4.35 -30.47
CA VAL A 64 21.81 -4.11 -29.19
C VAL A 64 22.71 -5.29 -28.78
N VAL A 65 22.46 -6.48 -29.33
CA VAL A 65 23.29 -7.68 -29.14
C VAL A 65 23.53 -8.40 -30.47
N ARG A 66 24.48 -9.33 -30.47
CA ARG A 66 24.85 -10.22 -31.58
C ARG A 66 24.78 -11.69 -31.14
N ARG A 67 24.74 -12.58 -32.12
CA ARG A 67 24.89 -14.02 -31.85
C ARG A 67 26.36 -14.32 -31.58
N PRO A 68 26.69 -15.00 -30.47
CA PRO A 68 28.07 -15.33 -30.16
C PRO A 68 28.68 -16.26 -31.23
N PRO A 69 29.95 -16.08 -31.60
CA PRO A 69 30.64 -16.98 -32.52
C PRO A 69 30.93 -18.32 -31.84
N GLY A 70 30.29 -19.39 -32.31
CA GLY A 70 30.53 -20.78 -31.89
C GLY A 70 29.51 -21.35 -30.91
N THR A 71 29.67 -22.62 -30.56
CA THR A 71 28.77 -23.41 -29.68
C THR A 71 29.01 -23.20 -28.17
N GLY A 72 29.91 -22.29 -27.79
CA GLY A 72 30.38 -22.14 -26.39
C GLY A 72 29.46 -21.33 -25.47
N GLY A 73 28.57 -20.50 -26.03
CA GLY A 73 27.50 -19.85 -25.26
C GLY A 73 26.26 -20.73 -25.32
N GLY A 74 25.67 -21.07 -24.17
CA GLY A 74 24.41 -21.81 -24.14
C GLY A 74 23.34 -21.17 -25.04
N VAL A 75 22.23 -21.88 -25.29
CA VAL A 75 21.20 -21.47 -26.26
C VAL A 75 20.69 -20.03 -26.03
N GLU A 76 20.76 -19.52 -24.81
CA GLU A 76 20.29 -18.18 -24.42
C GLU A 76 21.39 -17.11 -24.37
N ALA A 77 22.62 -17.40 -24.76
CA ALA A 77 23.72 -16.44 -24.68
C ALA A 77 23.63 -15.36 -25.76
N VAL A 78 24.00 -14.13 -25.39
CA VAL A 78 24.04 -12.95 -26.25
C VAL A 78 25.43 -12.31 -26.20
N GLU A 79 25.92 -11.82 -27.33
CA GLU A 79 27.19 -11.07 -27.38
C GLU A 79 26.90 -9.57 -27.46
N VAL A 80 27.38 -8.80 -26.49
CA VAL A 80 27.23 -7.34 -26.51
C VAL A 80 28.38 -6.70 -27.31
N PRO A 81 28.13 -5.85 -28.32
CA PRO A 81 29.20 -5.21 -29.07
C PRO A 81 29.93 -4.12 -28.25
N GLY A 82 31.26 -4.04 -28.38
CA GLY A 82 32.07 -2.93 -27.84
C GLY A 82 33.22 -3.36 -26.94
N ARG A 83 34.02 -2.39 -26.44
CA ARG A 83 35.24 -2.66 -25.64
C ARG A 83 34.99 -3.32 -24.28
N LYS A 84 33.78 -3.18 -23.74
CA LYS A 84 33.32 -3.87 -22.52
C LYS A 84 32.35 -5.00 -22.83
N GLY A 85 32.24 -5.34 -24.11
CA GLY A 85 31.39 -6.41 -24.62
C GLY A 85 31.95 -7.79 -24.31
N GLY A 86 31.08 -8.78 -24.34
CA GLY A 86 31.40 -10.18 -24.11
C GLY A 86 30.16 -11.03 -24.33
N VAL A 87 30.35 -12.35 -24.32
CA VAL A 87 29.24 -13.31 -24.30
C VAL A 87 28.68 -13.34 -22.89
N LEU A 88 27.40 -12.98 -22.76
CA LEU A 88 26.66 -12.91 -21.50
C LEU A 88 25.42 -13.79 -21.59
N SER A 89 24.99 -14.34 -20.45
CA SER A 89 23.62 -14.82 -20.30
C SER A 89 22.61 -13.65 -20.31
N LEU A 90 21.33 -13.93 -20.57
CA LEU A 90 20.29 -12.89 -20.53
C LEU A 90 20.17 -12.24 -19.14
N ASP A 91 20.35 -13.01 -18.07
CA ASP A 91 20.33 -12.48 -16.70
C ASP A 91 21.51 -11.51 -16.45
N GLU A 92 22.73 -11.89 -16.84
CA GLU A 92 23.91 -11.02 -16.73
C GLU A 92 23.81 -9.78 -17.63
N TRP A 93 23.19 -9.91 -18.80
CA TRP A 93 22.92 -8.79 -19.69
C TRP A 93 21.91 -7.81 -19.08
N ALA A 94 20.82 -8.31 -18.48
CA ALA A 94 19.82 -7.49 -17.79
C ALA A 94 20.45 -6.67 -16.64
N GLU A 95 21.39 -7.27 -15.90
CA GLU A 95 22.09 -6.60 -14.80
C GLU A 95 23.12 -5.57 -15.30
N ARG A 96 23.99 -5.96 -16.24
CA ARG A 96 25.13 -5.12 -16.67
C ARG A 96 24.76 -4.06 -17.71
N HIS A 97 23.68 -4.29 -18.46
CA HIS A 97 23.20 -3.45 -19.56
C HIS A 97 21.72 -3.08 -19.40
N ARG A 98 21.33 -2.71 -18.17
CA ARG A 98 19.93 -2.44 -17.79
C ARG A 98 19.16 -1.52 -18.75
N GLY A 99 19.79 -0.45 -19.25
CA GLY A 99 19.13 0.48 -20.17
C GLY A 99 18.78 -0.14 -21.54
N ASP A 100 19.68 -0.95 -22.11
CA ASP A 100 19.42 -1.64 -23.37
C ASP A 100 18.42 -2.78 -23.17
N PHE A 101 18.53 -3.50 -22.05
CA PHE A 101 17.55 -4.52 -21.66
C PHE A 101 16.14 -3.95 -21.52
N GLU A 102 15.97 -2.85 -20.76
CA GLU A 102 14.67 -2.19 -20.57
C GLU A 102 14.10 -1.72 -21.91
N ARG A 103 14.93 -1.16 -22.79
CA ARG A 103 14.50 -0.75 -24.14
C ARG A 103 13.99 -1.91 -24.97
N VAL A 104 14.66 -3.06 -24.95
CA VAL A 104 14.23 -4.26 -25.69
C VAL A 104 12.98 -4.87 -25.04
N CYS A 105 12.93 -4.97 -23.72
CA CYS A 105 11.77 -5.50 -22.99
C CYS A 105 10.53 -4.62 -23.23
N ASP A 106 10.68 -3.30 -23.28
CA ASP A 106 9.59 -2.39 -23.64
C ASP A 106 9.16 -2.56 -25.11
N ALA A 107 10.09 -2.79 -26.04
CA ALA A 107 9.76 -3.11 -27.42
C ALA A 107 9.06 -4.47 -27.56
N LEU A 108 9.47 -5.47 -26.77
CA LEU A 108 8.84 -6.78 -26.71
C LEU A 108 7.42 -6.68 -26.13
N LEU A 109 7.24 -5.94 -25.04
CA LEU A 109 5.93 -5.69 -24.43
C LEU A 109 5.02 -4.86 -25.35
N ALA A 110 5.59 -3.91 -26.10
CA ALA A 110 4.86 -3.16 -27.12
C ALA A 110 4.43 -4.05 -28.28
N ALA A 111 5.30 -4.97 -28.74
CA ALA A 111 4.98 -5.92 -29.82
C ALA A 111 4.01 -7.03 -29.37
N ALA A 112 4.16 -7.53 -28.14
CA ALA A 112 3.20 -8.45 -27.52
C ALA A 112 1.87 -7.75 -27.21
N GLY A 113 1.92 -6.43 -27.02
CA GLY A 113 0.78 -5.56 -26.87
C GLY A 113 0.37 -4.83 -28.15
N ASP A 114 0.89 -5.20 -29.33
CA ASP A 114 0.77 -4.32 -30.49
C ASP A 114 -0.70 -4.19 -30.93
N PRO A 115 -1.12 -2.94 -31.21
CA PRO A 115 -2.50 -2.51 -31.25
C PRO A 115 -3.18 -2.83 -32.59
N PRO A 116 -4.50 -3.05 -32.62
CA PRO A 116 -5.23 -3.23 -33.86
C PRO A 116 -5.33 -1.88 -34.60
N GLY A 117 -4.36 -1.57 -35.44
CA GLY A 117 -4.36 -0.25 -36.08
C GLY A 117 -3.28 0.03 -37.10
N ALA A 118 -2.94 -0.90 -38.01
CA ALA A 118 -2.27 -0.56 -39.27
C ALA A 118 -2.25 -1.72 -40.29
N SER A 119 -3.42 -2.06 -40.83
CA SER A 119 -3.50 -2.64 -42.18
C SER A 119 -4.91 -2.43 -42.74
N ALA A 120 -5.18 -1.16 -43.07
CA ALA A 120 -6.05 -0.88 -44.21
C ALA A 120 -5.32 -1.39 -45.47
N ASP A 121 -6.09 -2.02 -46.36
CA ASP A 121 -5.71 -2.61 -47.66
C ASP A 121 -5.22 -4.06 -47.68
N GLN A 122 -6.18 -4.99 -47.59
CA GLN A 122 -6.54 -5.74 -48.81
C GLN A 122 -7.92 -6.39 -48.68
N GLY A 123 -8.76 -6.13 -49.68
CA GLY A 123 -10.13 -6.60 -49.76
C GLY A 123 -10.23 -8.13 -49.68
N GLY A 124 -10.92 -8.61 -48.66
CA GLY A 124 -11.32 -9.99 -48.52
C GLY A 124 -12.58 -10.03 -47.66
N SER A 125 -13.73 -10.18 -48.31
CA SER A 125 -15.03 -10.35 -47.67
C SER A 125 -15.02 -11.56 -46.72
N GLY A 126 -15.23 -11.34 -45.43
CA GLY A 126 -15.51 -12.41 -44.47
C GLY A 126 -15.67 -11.87 -43.06
N GLN A 127 -16.83 -12.05 -42.45
CA GLN A 127 -17.29 -11.48 -41.16
C GLN A 127 -16.39 -11.72 -39.92
N SER A 128 -15.26 -12.43 -40.04
CA SER A 128 -14.40 -12.81 -38.91
C SER A 128 -13.55 -11.66 -38.34
N GLY A 129 -13.19 -10.64 -39.14
CA GLY A 129 -12.33 -9.55 -38.69
C GLY A 129 -12.98 -8.52 -37.75
N PHE A 130 -14.31 -8.45 -37.70
CA PHE A 130 -15.01 -7.48 -36.83
C PHE A 130 -15.02 -7.91 -35.35
N LEU A 131 -14.99 -9.22 -35.08
CA LEU A 131 -15.01 -9.76 -33.71
C LEU A 131 -13.66 -9.55 -33.00
N ASP A 132 -12.54 -9.64 -33.72
CA ASP A 132 -11.21 -9.44 -33.15
C ASP A 132 -10.94 -7.97 -32.78
N GLY A 133 -11.43 -7.02 -33.58
CA GLY A 133 -11.34 -5.59 -33.25
C GLY A 133 -12.18 -5.20 -32.03
N ALA A 134 -13.35 -5.81 -31.86
CA ALA A 134 -14.20 -5.58 -30.69
C ALA A 134 -13.55 -6.09 -29.40
N TYR A 135 -12.85 -7.24 -29.44
CA TYR A 135 -12.18 -7.81 -28.27
C TYR A 135 -11.06 -6.90 -27.74
N LEU A 136 -10.26 -6.30 -28.63
CA LEU A 136 -9.17 -5.41 -28.23
C LEU A 136 -9.66 -4.08 -27.65
N LEU A 137 -10.77 -3.53 -28.17
CA LEU A 137 -11.43 -2.37 -27.57
C LEU A 137 -11.98 -2.69 -26.18
N VAL A 138 -12.62 -3.86 -26.02
CA VAL A 138 -13.11 -4.32 -24.72
C VAL A 138 -11.97 -4.57 -23.74
N ALA A 139 -10.86 -5.17 -24.18
CA ALA A 139 -9.69 -5.42 -23.36
C ALA A 139 -9.00 -4.12 -22.92
N GLY A 140 -8.82 -3.15 -23.81
CA GLY A 140 -8.25 -1.84 -23.47
C GLY A 140 -9.13 -1.04 -22.50
N ALA A 141 -10.46 -1.09 -22.68
CA ALA A 141 -11.41 -0.49 -21.75
C ALA A 141 -11.38 -1.18 -20.38
N ALA A 142 -11.33 -2.53 -20.35
CA ALA A 142 -11.22 -3.30 -19.12
C ALA A 142 -9.93 -2.98 -18.36
N LEU A 143 -8.79 -2.88 -19.05
CA LEU A 143 -7.50 -2.58 -18.42
C LEU A 143 -7.46 -1.15 -17.86
N THR A 144 -8.09 -0.19 -18.55
CA THR A 144 -8.28 1.18 -18.06
C THR A 144 -9.15 1.20 -16.80
N LEU A 145 -10.25 0.45 -16.78
CA LEU A 145 -11.12 0.32 -15.61
C LEU A 145 -10.38 -0.30 -14.42
N VAL A 146 -9.55 -1.33 -14.65
CA VAL A 146 -8.69 -1.92 -13.62
C VAL A 146 -7.70 -0.90 -13.08
N GLY A 147 -7.06 -0.11 -13.96
CA GLY A 147 -6.17 0.98 -13.57
C GLY A 147 -6.86 1.99 -12.64
N GLN A 148 -8.01 2.52 -13.04
CA GLN A 148 -8.78 3.47 -12.24
C GLN A 148 -9.26 2.88 -10.89
N MET A 149 -9.66 1.60 -10.89
CA MET A 149 -10.03 0.91 -9.64
C MET A 149 -8.83 0.77 -8.69
N THR A 150 -7.65 0.44 -9.21
CA THR A 150 -6.46 0.25 -8.36
C THR A 150 -5.99 1.55 -7.72
N GLU A 151 -6.09 2.68 -8.43
CA GLU A 151 -5.79 4.01 -7.88
C GLU A 151 -6.78 4.40 -6.78
N ARG A 152 -8.08 4.19 -7.02
CA ARG A 152 -9.14 4.49 -6.05
C ARG A 152 -8.97 3.66 -4.78
N ILE A 153 -8.73 2.36 -4.91
CA ILE A 153 -8.49 1.45 -3.78
C ILE A 153 -7.22 1.86 -3.02
N SER A 154 -6.17 2.25 -3.75
CA SER A 154 -4.91 2.69 -3.14
C SER A 154 -5.06 4.01 -2.37
N ALA A 155 -5.78 4.98 -2.92
CA ALA A 155 -6.07 6.25 -2.27
C ALA A 155 -6.91 6.07 -0.99
N GLU A 156 -7.94 5.23 -1.05
CA GLU A 156 -8.77 4.91 0.10
C GLU A 156 -7.96 4.20 1.19
N ARG A 157 -7.11 3.24 0.81
CA ARG A 157 -6.22 2.54 1.74
C ARG A 157 -5.22 3.48 2.41
N ARG A 158 -4.62 4.42 1.67
CA ARG A 158 -3.73 5.45 2.22
C ARG A 158 -4.48 6.34 3.21
N THR A 159 -5.71 6.74 2.89
CA THR A 159 -6.54 7.57 3.77
C THR A 159 -6.87 6.84 5.07
N ARG A 160 -7.33 5.59 5.00
CA ARG A 160 -7.60 4.77 6.20
C ARG A 160 -6.33 4.54 7.03
N SER A 161 -5.20 4.28 6.38
CA SER A 161 -3.92 4.13 7.09
C SER A 161 -3.51 5.40 7.84
N ARG A 162 -3.72 6.58 7.24
CA ARG A 162 -3.47 7.88 7.90
C ARG A 162 -4.44 8.09 9.06
N GLN A 163 -5.72 7.78 8.90
CA GLN A 163 -6.72 7.87 9.96
C GLN A 163 -6.38 6.97 11.14
N LEU A 164 -6.03 5.70 10.89
CA LEU A 164 -5.61 4.78 11.96
C LEU A 164 -4.33 5.25 12.64
N ALA A 165 -3.33 5.71 11.89
CA ALA A 165 -2.10 6.25 12.47
C ALA A 165 -2.35 7.50 13.31
N ALA A 166 -3.28 8.37 12.90
CA ALA A 166 -3.69 9.54 13.67
C ALA A 166 -4.41 9.14 14.97
N ALA A 167 -5.36 8.21 14.91
CA ALA A 167 -6.06 7.70 16.08
C ALA A 167 -5.13 7.02 17.08
N VAL A 168 -4.12 6.27 16.62
CA VAL A 168 -3.09 5.69 17.50
C VAL A 168 -2.30 6.77 18.24
N ARG A 169 -1.86 7.82 17.55
CA ARG A 169 -1.13 8.93 18.18
C ARG A 169 -2.01 9.67 19.18
N GLU A 170 -3.26 9.90 18.83
CA GLU A 170 -4.22 10.60 19.68
C GLU A 170 -4.57 9.81 20.93
N PHE A 171 -4.91 8.52 20.78
CA PHE A 171 -5.14 7.62 21.91
C PHE A 171 -3.92 7.55 22.82
N ARG A 172 -2.71 7.40 22.26
CA ARG A 172 -1.48 7.42 23.05
C ARG A 172 -1.36 8.72 23.84
N ARG A 173 -1.48 9.87 23.18
CA ARG A 173 -1.37 11.19 23.82
C ARG A 173 -2.35 11.33 24.99
N ILE A 174 -3.62 11.04 24.76
CA ILE A 174 -4.68 11.15 25.79
C ILE A 174 -4.45 10.15 26.93
N ALA A 175 -4.11 8.90 26.62
CA ALA A 175 -3.80 7.90 27.63
C ALA A 175 -2.60 8.32 28.51
N TRP A 176 -1.56 8.91 27.93
CA TRP A 176 -0.43 9.43 28.71
C TRP A 176 -0.82 10.57 29.64
N LEU A 177 -1.69 11.48 29.20
CA LEU A 177 -2.24 12.55 30.04
C LEU A 177 -3.06 12.00 31.20
N TYR A 178 -3.97 11.07 30.92
CA TYR A 178 -4.76 10.38 31.95
C TYR A 178 -3.87 9.69 32.98
N LEU A 179 -2.88 8.90 32.53
CA LEU A 179 -1.98 8.18 33.43
C LEU A 179 -1.10 9.11 34.28
N ALA A 180 -0.72 10.28 33.75
CA ALA A 180 0.01 11.29 34.52
C ALA A 180 -0.87 12.00 35.56
N ALA A 181 -2.16 12.22 35.24
CA ALA A 181 -3.15 12.74 36.19
C ALA A 181 -3.46 11.72 37.29
N TYR A 182 -3.67 10.45 36.92
CA TYR A 182 -3.94 9.34 37.84
C TYR A 182 -2.86 9.12 38.91
N GLU A 183 -1.58 9.36 38.56
CA GLU A 183 -0.50 9.29 39.54
C GLU A 183 -0.70 10.27 40.70
N GLN A 184 -1.24 11.45 40.41
CA GLN A 184 -1.47 12.51 41.39
C GLN A 184 -2.82 12.31 42.10
N ASP A 185 -3.85 11.97 41.34
CA ASP A 185 -5.24 11.87 41.80
C ASP A 185 -5.89 10.56 41.31
N PRO A 186 -6.25 9.61 42.21
CA PRO A 186 -6.92 8.38 41.80
C PRO A 186 -8.28 8.61 41.12
N ASP A 187 -8.92 9.77 41.34
CA ASP A 187 -10.23 10.11 40.78
C ASP A 187 -10.12 10.92 39.46
N ALA A 188 -8.94 10.93 38.83
CA ALA A 188 -8.71 11.60 37.55
C ALA A 188 -9.73 11.16 36.48
N ASP A 189 -10.29 12.13 35.75
CA ASP A 189 -11.30 11.88 34.73
C ASP A 189 -10.77 10.96 33.61
N HIS A 190 -11.43 9.80 33.44
CA HIS A 190 -11.10 8.77 32.46
C HIS A 190 -11.87 8.92 31.13
N ALA A 191 -12.90 9.78 31.08
CA ALA A 191 -13.84 9.85 29.96
C ALA A 191 -13.18 10.18 28.61
N GLU A 192 -12.14 11.01 28.58
CA GLU A 192 -11.38 11.30 27.35
C GLU A 192 -10.56 10.09 26.89
N ALA A 193 -9.92 9.36 27.80
CA ALA A 193 -9.15 8.18 27.48
C ALA A 193 -10.04 7.06 26.93
N LEU A 194 -11.22 6.86 27.52
CA LEU A 194 -12.22 5.91 27.03
C LEU A 194 -12.70 6.26 25.62
N ARG A 195 -13.10 7.51 25.37
CA ARG A 195 -13.53 7.96 24.03
C ARG A 195 -12.44 7.75 22.97
N ALA A 196 -11.19 8.06 23.31
CA ALA A 196 -10.07 7.86 22.40
C ALA A 196 -9.79 6.36 22.13
N ARG A 197 -9.96 5.51 23.15
CA ARG A 197 -9.88 4.04 23.02
C ARG A 197 -10.96 3.51 22.08
N GLU A 198 -12.20 3.94 22.27
CA GLU A 198 -13.35 3.52 21.45
C GLU A 198 -13.22 3.97 19.99
N ALA A 199 -12.73 5.19 19.76
CA ALA A 199 -12.44 5.66 18.41
C ALA A 199 -11.38 4.78 17.71
N LEU A 200 -10.32 4.40 18.42
CA LEU A 200 -9.29 3.51 17.88
C LEU A 200 -9.83 2.08 17.66
N SER A 201 -10.60 1.53 18.60
CA SER A 201 -11.18 0.19 18.48
C SER A 201 -12.15 0.10 17.29
N GLY A 202 -12.98 1.12 17.08
CA GLY A 202 -13.87 1.22 15.91
C GLY A 202 -13.11 1.22 14.59
N LEU A 203 -12.00 1.96 14.49
CA LEU A 203 -11.15 1.95 13.29
C LEU A 203 -10.43 0.61 13.09
N LEU A 204 -10.03 -0.08 14.16
CA LEU A 204 -9.43 -1.41 14.08
C LEU A 204 -10.43 -2.47 13.59
N ALA A 205 -11.70 -2.37 13.97
CA ALA A 205 -12.75 -3.26 13.49
C ALA A 205 -13.00 -3.15 11.96
N LEU A 206 -12.67 -1.99 11.37
CA LEU A 206 -12.82 -1.69 9.95
C LEU A 206 -11.58 -1.99 9.10
N VAL A 207 -10.52 -2.58 9.68
CA VAL A 207 -9.29 -2.89 8.94
C VAL A 207 -9.59 -3.92 7.84
N PRO A 208 -9.44 -3.55 6.55
CA PRO A 208 -9.68 -4.48 5.45
C PRO A 208 -8.51 -5.47 5.32
N GLY A 209 -8.81 -6.68 4.86
CA GLY A 209 -7.80 -7.67 4.53
C GLY A 209 -8.29 -9.10 4.63
N PRO A 210 -7.39 -10.08 4.44
CA PRO A 210 -7.71 -11.48 4.63
C PRO A 210 -8.14 -11.74 6.08
N ALA A 211 -9.01 -12.74 6.29
CA ALA A 211 -9.63 -13.06 7.57
C ALA A 211 -8.66 -13.05 8.78
N PRO A 212 -7.41 -13.55 8.68
CA PRO A 212 -6.50 -13.53 9.83
C PRO A 212 -6.00 -12.13 10.21
N ARG A 213 -5.91 -11.20 9.25
CA ARG A 213 -5.54 -9.80 9.54
C ARG A 213 -6.68 -9.09 10.26
N SER A 214 -7.91 -9.24 9.78
CA SER A 214 -9.09 -8.66 10.43
C SER A 214 -9.30 -9.24 11.83
N GLU A 215 -9.07 -10.54 12.01
CA GLU A 215 -9.15 -11.18 13.32
C GLU A 215 -8.05 -10.70 14.28
N ALA A 216 -6.81 -10.53 13.78
CA ALA A 216 -5.73 -9.92 14.55
C ALA A 216 -6.06 -8.46 14.95
N ALA A 217 -6.69 -7.70 14.06
CA ALA A 217 -7.13 -6.34 14.36
C ALA A 217 -8.23 -6.30 15.42
N ARG A 218 -9.23 -7.20 15.35
CA ARG A 218 -10.27 -7.36 16.38
C ARG A 218 -9.67 -7.73 17.74
N ARG A 219 -8.83 -8.77 17.80
CA ARG A 219 -8.11 -9.15 19.03
C ARG A 219 -7.26 -8.01 19.61
N LEU A 220 -6.75 -7.12 18.77
CA LEU A 220 -6.00 -5.96 19.23
C LEU A 220 -6.93 -4.89 19.80
N ALA A 221 -8.07 -4.65 19.14
CA ALA A 221 -9.11 -3.75 19.62
C ALA A 221 -9.65 -4.17 21.00
N ASP A 222 -9.92 -5.47 21.18
CA ASP A 222 -10.42 -6.02 22.45
C ASP A 222 -9.40 -5.88 23.59
N ARG A 223 -8.10 -5.95 23.26
CA ARG A 223 -7.01 -5.90 24.24
C ARG A 223 -6.53 -4.48 24.55
N LEU A 224 -7.03 -3.43 23.87
CA LEU A 224 -6.63 -2.05 24.15
C LEU A 224 -6.82 -1.72 25.64
N PRO A 225 -5.79 -1.22 26.35
CA PRO A 225 -5.88 -0.90 27.77
C PRO A 225 -6.86 0.25 28.00
N LEU A 226 -7.15 0.53 29.28
CA LEU A 226 -8.01 1.64 29.70
C LEU A 226 -9.46 1.47 29.21
N ALA A 227 -9.94 0.23 29.11
CA ALA A 227 -11.37 -0.04 28.94
C ALA A 227 -12.19 0.44 30.14
N GLU A 228 -11.56 0.42 31.32
CA GLU A 228 -12.08 0.88 32.59
C GLU A 228 -11.09 1.86 33.20
N ALA A 229 -11.57 2.70 34.13
CA ALA A 229 -10.72 3.56 34.93
C ALA A 229 -9.79 2.71 35.82
N LEU A 230 -8.57 3.22 36.08
CA LEU A 230 -7.66 2.56 37.00
C LEU A 230 -8.18 2.61 38.44
N PRO A 231 -8.00 1.54 39.22
CA PRO A 231 -8.60 1.45 40.54
C PRO A 231 -7.92 2.43 41.51
N GLY A 232 -8.70 3.27 42.19
CA GLY A 232 -8.18 4.08 43.30
C GLY A 232 -7.83 3.28 44.56
N SER A 233 -8.32 2.03 44.67
CA SER A 233 -8.12 1.15 45.81
C SER A 233 -7.94 -0.32 45.41
N ARG A 234 -7.18 -1.08 46.19
CA ARG A 234 -7.04 -2.54 46.07
C ARG A 234 -7.29 -3.19 47.43
N ASP A 235 -8.15 -4.21 47.46
CA ASP A 235 -8.54 -4.93 48.68
C ASP A 235 -9.02 -4.01 49.82
N GLY A 236 -9.80 -2.98 49.46
CA GLY A 236 -10.34 -2.00 50.41
C GLY A 236 -9.33 -0.95 50.91
N ARG A 237 -8.08 -0.97 50.42
CA ARG A 237 -7.05 0.03 50.75
C ARG A 237 -6.84 0.98 49.60
N LEU A 238 -6.84 2.29 49.89
CA LEU A 238 -6.49 3.31 48.91
C LEU A 238 -5.03 3.13 48.45
N LEU A 239 -4.81 3.16 47.14
CA LEU A 239 -3.47 3.02 46.58
C LEU A 239 -2.64 4.27 46.86
N GLY A 240 -1.44 4.07 47.40
CA GLY A 240 -0.48 5.16 47.61
C GLY A 240 0.12 5.69 46.29
N PRO A 241 0.75 6.87 46.29
CA PRO A 241 1.34 7.45 45.08
C PRO A 241 2.35 6.53 44.36
N HIS A 242 3.14 5.76 45.11
CA HIS A 242 4.10 4.82 44.54
C HIS A 242 3.41 3.64 43.84
N GLU A 243 2.33 3.11 44.42
CA GLU A 243 1.56 2.02 43.84
C GLU A 243 0.84 2.47 42.57
N ARG A 244 0.22 3.67 42.60
CA ARG A 244 -0.39 4.28 41.41
C ARG A 244 0.62 4.50 40.29
N LYS A 245 1.82 4.97 40.61
CA LYS A 245 2.92 5.13 39.64
C LYS A 245 3.36 3.80 39.03
N SER A 246 3.44 2.74 39.85
CA SER A 246 3.76 1.38 39.37
C SER A 246 2.68 0.87 38.40
N GLU A 247 1.41 1.00 38.77
CA GLU A 247 0.26 0.62 37.94
C GLU A 247 0.25 1.40 36.61
N ALA A 248 0.41 2.73 36.67
CA ALA A 248 0.48 3.58 35.50
C ALA A 248 1.65 3.21 34.57
N SER A 249 2.80 2.84 35.13
CA SER A 249 3.96 2.35 34.37
C SER A 249 3.69 1.01 33.66
N ALA A 250 3.01 0.08 34.33
CA ALA A 250 2.61 -1.20 33.73
C ALA A 250 1.64 -0.98 32.55
N VAL A 251 0.69 -0.07 32.70
CA VAL A 251 -0.26 0.30 31.64
C VAL A 251 0.45 0.98 30.47
N ARG A 252 1.38 1.92 30.72
CA ARG A 252 2.21 2.54 29.65
C ARG A 252 2.98 1.51 28.85
N THR A 253 3.59 0.54 29.52
CA THR A 253 4.34 -0.54 28.86
C THR A 253 3.43 -1.37 27.95
N THR A 254 2.21 -1.66 28.41
CA THR A 254 1.20 -2.39 27.62
C THR A 254 0.72 -1.56 26.43
N LEU A 255 0.44 -0.27 26.65
CA LEU A 255 0.06 0.70 25.62
C LEU A 255 1.14 0.81 24.52
N ASP A 256 2.40 0.95 24.90
CA ASP A 256 3.52 1.04 23.94
C ASP A 256 3.68 -0.25 23.13
N ARG A 257 3.49 -1.41 23.74
CA ARG A 257 3.52 -2.70 23.03
C ARG A 257 2.38 -2.79 22.00
N GLN A 258 1.15 -2.51 22.43
CA GLN A 258 -0.01 -2.67 21.57
C GLN A 258 -0.06 -1.62 20.44
N THR A 259 0.33 -0.37 20.71
CA THR A 259 0.41 0.65 19.65
C THR A 259 1.46 0.32 18.59
N ARG A 260 2.57 -0.35 18.96
CA ARG A 260 3.51 -0.94 17.99
C ARG A 260 2.87 -2.06 17.18
N ASP A 261 2.10 -2.94 17.81
CA ASP A 261 1.36 -4.02 17.11
C ASP A 261 0.35 -3.45 16.10
N VAL A 262 -0.30 -2.31 16.38
CA VAL A 262 -1.15 -1.60 15.39
C VAL A 262 -0.31 -1.14 14.19
N GLY A 263 0.90 -0.62 14.43
CA GLY A 263 1.83 -0.24 13.37
C GLY A 263 2.23 -1.41 12.45
N GLU A 264 2.37 -2.62 13.01
CA GLU A 264 2.61 -3.84 12.25
C GLU A 264 1.39 -4.22 11.38
N LEU A 265 0.17 -4.04 11.89
CA LEU A 265 -1.06 -4.23 11.11
C LEU A 265 -1.18 -3.26 9.93
N LEU A 266 -0.48 -2.12 9.92
CA LEU A 266 -0.50 -1.17 8.81
C LEU A 266 0.46 -1.54 7.67
N ARG A 267 1.35 -2.51 7.87
CA ARG A 267 2.32 -2.90 6.85
C ARG A 267 1.65 -3.47 5.58
N PRO A 268 2.34 -3.38 4.43
CA PRO A 268 1.94 -4.07 3.20
C PRO A 268 1.69 -5.56 3.45
N ALA A 269 0.67 -6.13 2.79
CA ALA A 269 0.26 -7.52 2.96
C ALA A 269 1.38 -8.55 2.79
N PRO A 270 2.30 -8.46 1.78
CA PRO A 270 3.36 -9.44 1.63
C PRO A 270 4.31 -9.45 2.83
N LEU A 271 4.64 -8.28 3.38
CA LEU A 271 5.51 -8.15 4.56
C LEU A 271 4.84 -8.70 5.83
N TRP A 272 3.53 -8.52 5.97
CA TRP A 272 2.78 -9.05 7.10
C TRP A 272 2.73 -10.59 7.09
N TRP A 273 2.50 -11.19 5.92
CA TRP A 273 2.44 -12.64 5.76
C TRP A 273 3.78 -13.32 6.04
N LEU A 274 4.89 -12.79 5.48
CA LEU A 274 6.25 -13.30 5.70
C LEU A 274 6.63 -13.37 7.18
N ARG A 275 6.21 -12.39 7.98
CA ARG A 275 6.51 -12.36 9.41
C ARG A 275 5.70 -13.39 10.20
N ARG A 276 4.45 -13.65 9.82
CA ARG A 276 3.62 -14.64 10.51
C ARG A 276 4.18 -16.06 10.37
N ILE A 277 4.70 -16.39 9.19
CA ILE A 277 5.34 -17.70 8.95
C ILE A 277 6.58 -17.88 9.83
N ARG A 278 7.42 -16.83 9.97
CA ARG A 278 8.57 -16.88 10.87
C ARG A 278 8.19 -16.91 12.35
N GLY A 279 7.09 -16.26 12.74
CA GLY A 279 6.66 -16.15 14.14
C GLY A 279 6.00 -17.41 14.71
N ASN A 280 5.25 -18.14 13.89
CA ASN A 280 4.56 -19.37 14.34
C ASN A 280 5.47 -20.59 14.49
N GLY A 281 6.72 -20.50 14.03
CA GLY A 281 7.66 -21.62 14.08
C GLY A 281 8.39 -21.81 15.42
N ARG A 282 8.16 -20.97 16.44
CA ARG A 282 8.68 -21.27 17.79
C ARG A 282 7.79 -22.36 18.40
N PRO A 283 8.28 -23.60 18.54
CA PRO A 283 7.56 -24.59 19.31
C PRO A 283 7.42 -24.01 20.71
N THR A 284 6.19 -23.89 21.20
CA THR A 284 5.96 -23.80 22.65
C THR A 284 6.60 -25.06 23.21
N SER A 285 7.83 -24.91 23.74
CA SER A 285 8.53 -26.00 24.39
C SER A 285 7.56 -26.56 25.44
N PRO A 286 7.11 -27.81 25.33
CA PRO A 286 6.22 -28.39 26.31
C PRO A 286 6.96 -28.29 27.65
N GLY A 287 6.37 -27.52 28.57
CA GLY A 287 6.96 -27.28 29.88
C GLY A 287 7.30 -28.62 30.52
N GLY A 288 8.58 -28.80 30.82
CA GLY A 288 9.00 -29.88 31.70
C GLY A 288 8.30 -29.71 33.04
N HIS A 289 7.43 -30.67 33.38
CA HIS A 289 7.00 -30.89 34.73
C HIS A 289 8.23 -31.28 35.55
N HIS A 290 8.80 -30.32 36.28
CA HIS A 290 9.62 -30.64 37.44
C HIS A 290 8.70 -30.67 38.65
N GLY A 291 8.50 -31.89 39.17
CA GLY A 291 8.06 -32.09 40.55
C GLY A 291 9.18 -31.82 41.55
#